data_AF-A0A9E1KV28-F1
#
_entry.id   AF-A0A9E1KV28-F1
#
_cell.length_a   1.000
_cell.length_b   1.000
_cell.length_c   1.000
_cell.angle_alpha   90.00
_cell.angle_beta   90.00
_cell.angle_gamma   90.00
#
_symmetry.space_group_name_H-M   'P 1'
#
loop_
_entity.id
_entity.type
_entity.pdbx_description
1 polymer ?
#
loop_
_entity_poly.entity_id
_entity_poly.type
_entity_poly.pdbx_seq_one_letter_code
_entity_poly.pdbx_strand_id
1 'polypeptide(L)' 'DMPVEAMLPMLEVHEDYLGGALRAIRSRHTSVEAYLADELEVGAVELEELRGRYLV' A
#
# COMPACT_ATOMS: atom_id res chain seq x y z
N ASP A 1 -3.66 -29.88 -12.95
CA ASP A 1 -4.45 -28.64 -13.01
C ASP A 1 -4.92 -28.31 -11.60
N MET A 2 -4.78 -27.07 -11.14
CA MET A 2 -5.22 -26.70 -9.78
C MET A 2 -6.70 -26.31 -9.85
N PRO A 3 -7.58 -26.88 -9.01
CA PRO A 3 -9.00 -26.51 -9.01
C PRO A 3 -9.17 -25.02 -8.69
N VAL A 4 -10.06 -24.35 -9.42
CA VAL A 4 -10.27 -22.89 -9.35
C VAL A 4 -10.61 -22.45 -7.93
N GLU A 5 -11.35 -23.27 -7.19
CA GLU A 5 -11.73 -23.04 -5.79
C GLU A 5 -10.51 -22.99 -4.85
N ALA A 6 -9.43 -23.71 -5.17
CA ALA A 6 -8.18 -23.64 -4.42
C ALA A 6 -7.33 -22.42 -4.80
N MET A 7 -7.59 -21.79 -5.95
CA MET A 7 -6.92 -20.56 -6.39
C MET A 7 -7.59 -19.30 -5.85
N LEU A 8 -8.90 -19.32 -5.61
CA LEU A 8 -9.68 -18.16 -5.16
C LEU A 8 -9.07 -17.43 -3.95
N PRO A 9 -8.63 -18.10 -2.86
CA PRO A 9 -8.03 -17.40 -1.71
C PRO A 9 -6.70 -16.68 -2.02
N MET A 10 -5.99 -17.10 -3.07
CA MET A 10 -4.76 -16.46 -3.54
C MET A 10 -5.02 -15.31 -4.51
N LEU A 11 -6.18 -15.29 -5.16
CA LEU A 11 -6.59 -14.28 -6.13
C LEU A 11 -7.43 -13.18 -5.50
N GLU A 12 -8.08 -13.47 -4.38
CA GLU A 12 -8.84 -12.51 -3.61
C GLU A 12 -7.94 -11.59 -2.78
N VAL A 13 -8.41 -10.36 -2.57
CA VAL A 13 -7.76 -9.40 -1.69
C VAL A 13 -8.70 -9.15 -0.52
N HIS A 14 -8.27 -9.51 0.70
CA HIS A 14 -9.00 -9.23 1.92
C HIS A 14 -8.48 -7.97 2.60
N GLU A 15 -9.35 -7.27 3.34
CA GLU A 15 -8.99 -6.09 4.12
C GLU A 15 -7.80 -6.35 5.07
N ASP A 16 -7.70 -7.57 5.60
CA ASP A 16 -6.61 -7.99 6.47
C ASP A 16 -5.23 -7.90 5.82
N TYR A 17 -5.15 -8.07 4.49
CA TYR A 17 -3.89 -7.92 3.76
C TYR A 17 -3.44 -6.46 3.73
N LEU A 18 -4.37 -5.52 3.48
CA LEU A 18 -4.09 -4.09 3.55
C LEU A 18 -3.73 -3.69 4.99
N GLY A 19 -4.47 -4.19 5.98
CA GLY A 19 -4.17 -3.98 7.39
C GLY A 19 -2.78 -4.49 7.77
N GLY A 20 -2.37 -5.64 7.24
CA GLY A 20 -1.04 -6.21 7.40
C GLY A 20 0.06 -5.33 6.81
N ALA A 21 -0.12 -4.86 5.58
CA ALA A 21 0.82 -3.96 4.92
C ALA A 21 0.99 -2.65 5.69
N LEU A 22 -0.12 -2.03 6.14
CA LEU A 22 -0.07 -0.79 6.91
C LEU A 22 0.60 -0.98 8.29
N ARG A 23 0.43 -2.15 8.93
CA ARG A 23 1.16 -2.49 10.15
C ARG A 23 2.66 -2.65 9.89
N ALA A 24 3.04 -3.30 8.80
CA ALA A 24 4.44 -3.45 8.43
C ALA A 24 5.11 -2.08 8.19
N ILE A 25 4.43 -1.17 7.48
CA ILE A 25 4.90 0.21 7.29
C ILE A 25 5.11 0.90 8.64
N ARG A 26 4.10 0.90 9.52
CA ARG A 26 4.19 1.53 10.85
C ARG A 26 5.28 0.94 11.76
N SER A 27 5.75 -0.27 11.49
CA SER A 27 6.82 -0.90 12.28
C SER A 27 8.22 -0.35 11.97
N ARG A 28 8.38 0.31 10.82
CA ARG A 28 9.68 0.80 10.30
C ARG A 28 9.68 2.29 10.00
N HIS A 29 8.51 2.87 9.75
CA HIS A 29 8.34 4.28 9.40
C HIS A 29 7.27 4.91 10.30
N THR A 30 7.46 6.19 10.61
CA THR A 30 6.58 6.95 11.52
C THR A 30 5.19 7.21 10.90
N SER A 31 5.10 7.26 9.56
CA SER A 31 3.85 7.42 8.83
C SER A 31 3.94 6.81 7.42
N VAL A 32 2.83 6.81 6.69
CA VAL A 32 2.84 6.40 5.27
C VAL A 32 3.64 7.39 4.43
N GLU A 33 3.52 8.69 4.70
CA GLU A 33 4.32 9.74 4.04
C GLU A 33 5.82 9.56 4.28
N ALA A 34 6.22 9.17 5.50
CA ALA A 34 7.61 8.84 5.78
C ALA A 34 8.07 7.63 4.95
N TYR A 35 7.27 6.56 4.87
CA TYR A 35 7.58 5.42 4.01
C TYR A 35 7.71 5.79 2.53
N LEU A 36 6.81 6.64 2.02
CA LEU A 36 6.85 7.13 0.64
C LEU A 36 8.15 7.90 0.36
N ALA A 37 8.59 8.75 1.29
CA ALA A 37 9.82 9.50 1.16
C ALA A 37 11.07 8.60 1.28
N ASP A 38 11.10 7.72 2.27
CA ASP A 38 12.27 6.92 2.63
C ASP A 38 12.56 5.79 1.62
N GLU A 39 11.52 5.09 1.16
CA GLU A 39 11.66 3.85 0.36
C GLU A 39 11.34 4.05 -1.13
N LEU A 40 10.55 5.08 -1.46
CA LEU A 40 10.07 5.31 -2.82
C LEU A 40 10.52 6.66 -3.39
N GLU A 41 11.32 7.43 -2.62
CA GLU A 41 11.82 8.76 -3.00
C GLU A 41 10.71 9.75 -3.38
N VAL A 42 9.49 9.54 -2.84
CA VAL A 42 8.34 10.42 -3.04
C VAL A 42 8.29 11.43 -1.90
N GLY A 43 8.78 12.63 -2.17
CA GLY A 43 8.81 13.74 -1.22
C GLY A 43 7.48 14.51 -1.16
N ALA A 44 7.52 15.62 -0.42
CA ALA A 44 6.34 16.46 -0.22
C ALA A 44 5.82 17.11 -1.52
N VAL A 45 6.70 17.42 -2.48
CA VAL A 45 6.33 18.03 -3.76
C VAL A 45 5.59 17.02 -4.62
N GLU A 46 6.15 15.83 -4.79
CA GLU A 46 5.54 14.74 -5.56
C GLU A 46 4.21 14.31 -4.93
N LEU A 47 4.13 14.27 -3.59
CA LEU A 47 2.89 13.94 -2.89
C LEU A 47 1.79 14.98 -3.17
N GLU A 48 2.12 16.27 -3.19
CA GLU A 48 1.15 17.32 -3.49
C GLU A 48 0.67 17.25 -4.95
N GLU A 49 1.56 16.95 -5.89
CA GLU A 49 1.19 16.70 -7.29
C GLU A 49 0.23 15.51 -7.43
N LEU A 50 0.48 14.42 -6.68
CA LEU A 50 -0.41 13.26 -6.63
C LEU A 50 -1.77 13.63 -6.03
N ARG A 51 -1.81 14.41 -4.94
CA ARG A 51 -3.07 14.89 -4.34
C ARG A 51 -3.87 15.71 -5.33
N GLY A 52 -3.24 16.68 -6.00
CA GLY A 52 -3.89 17.51 -7.01
C GLY A 52 -4.44 16.71 -8.20
N ARG A 53 -3.85 15.56 -8.52
CA ARG A 53 -4.31 14.68 -9.60
C ARG A 53 -5.50 13.79 -9.21
N TYR A 54 -5.52 13.29 -7.98
CA TYR A 54 -6.41 12.18 -7.59
C TYR A 54 -7.47 12.53 -6.54
N LEU A 55 -7.34 13.64 -5.80
CA LEU A 55 -8.24 13.99 -4.68
C LEU A 55 -9.13 15.21 -4.97
N VAL A 56 -9.68 15.30 -6.18
CA VAL A 56 -10.60 16.39 -6.61
C VAL A 56 -11.73 16.63 -5.60
#